data_AF-A0AAD6B3S4-F1
#
_entry.id   AF-A0AAD6B3S4-F1
#
_cell.length_a   1.000
_cell.length_b   1.000
_cell.length_c   1.000
_cell.angle_alpha   90.00
_cell.angle_beta   90.00
_cell.angle_gamma   90.00
#
_symmetry.space_group_name_H-M   'P 1'
#
loop_
_entity.id
_entity.type
_entity.pdbx_description
1 polymer ?
#
loop_
_entity_poly.entity_id
_entity_poly.type
_entity_poly.pdbx_seq_one_letter_code
_entity_poly.pdbx_strand_id
1 'polypeptide(L)'
;MYFRELPEPLFTYALFHDFISAIKSPDYKQRVQSIKDLVRQLPVCNHDTMQTLFKHLRKVIEHGEENRMTTQSVAIVYGPTLLRPEQETWNIAVHMVYQNQIVELILLEYENIFGR
;
A
#
# COMPACT_ATOMS: atom_id res chain seq x y z
N MET A 1 6.93 -2.65 17.31
CA MET A 1 6.13 -2.23 16.14
C MET A 1 6.91 -2.61 14.89
N TYR A 2 6.74 -3.84 14.37
CA TYR A 2 7.74 -4.40 13.44
C TYR A 2 7.97 -3.55 12.18
N PHE A 3 6.91 -3.27 11.39
CA PHE A 3 7.08 -2.52 10.13
C PHE A 3 7.61 -1.10 10.29
N ARG A 4 7.29 -0.42 11.41
CA ARG A 4 7.77 0.94 11.69
C ARG A 4 9.23 0.98 12.12
N GLU A 5 9.72 -0.11 12.70
CA GLU A 5 11.10 -0.25 13.19
C GLU A 5 12.06 -0.79 12.12
N LEU A 6 11.55 -1.19 10.95
CA LEU A 6 12.40 -1.57 9.83
C LEU A 6 13.27 -0.38 9.38
N PRO A 7 14.55 -0.64 9.00
CA PRO A 7 15.44 0.41 8.50
C PRO A 7 14.93 1.06 7.21
N GLU A 8 14.10 0.34 6.45
CA GLU A 8 13.42 0.82 5.26
C GLU A 8 11.93 0.40 5.29
N PRO A 9 10.99 1.24 4.80
CA PRO A 9 9.60 0.84 4.66
C PRO A 9 9.43 -0.35 3.71
N LEU A 10 8.32 -1.09 3.86
CA LEU A 10 8.00 -2.24 3.00
C LEU A 10 7.94 -1.87 1.51
N PHE A 11 7.48 -0.65 1.21
CA PHE A 11 7.38 -0.11 -0.15
C PHE A 11 8.71 0.43 -0.71
N THR A 12 9.80 0.37 0.06
CA THR A 12 11.12 0.98 -0.22
C THR A 12 11.09 2.50 -0.34
N TYR A 13 12.18 3.18 -0.01
CA TYR A 13 12.30 4.61 -0.28
C TYR A 13 12.45 4.89 -1.77
N ALA A 14 13.14 4.01 -2.49
CA ALA A 14 13.42 4.14 -3.91
C ALA A 14 12.14 4.24 -4.77
N LEU A 15 11.14 3.41 -4.50
CA LEU A 15 9.89 3.38 -5.28
C LEU A 15 8.79 4.29 -4.71
N PHE A 16 9.01 4.95 -3.57
CA PHE A 16 7.98 5.74 -2.89
C PHE A 16 7.34 6.78 -3.80
N HIS A 17 8.14 7.56 -4.52
CA HIS A 17 7.64 8.59 -5.43
C HIS A 17 6.91 8.00 -6.64
N ASP A 18 7.32 6.83 -7.11
CA ASP A 18 6.66 6.15 -8.23
C ASP A 18 5.28 5.64 -7.83
N PHE A 19 5.13 5.09 -6.62
CA PHE A 19 3.83 4.72 -6.08
C PHE A 19 2.88 5.93 -5.95
N ILE A 20 3.40 7.07 -5.48
CA ILE A 20 2.63 8.33 -5.39
C ILE A 20 2.26 8.86 -6.79
N SER A 21 3.16 8.72 -7.77
CA SER A 21 2.88 9.12 -9.15
C SER A 21 1.82 8.22 -9.78
N ALA A 22 1.92 6.91 -9.57
CA ALA A 22 0.98 5.92 -10.07
C ALA A 22 -0.45 6.21 -9.58
N ILE A 23 -0.65 6.46 -8.28
CA ILE A 23 -2.00 6.68 -7.71
C ILE A 23 -2.64 8.00 -8.15
N LYS A 24 -1.85 8.97 -8.62
CA LYS A 24 -2.35 10.25 -9.15
C LYS A 24 -2.93 10.14 -10.57
N SER A 25 -2.73 9.02 -11.27
CA SER A 25 -3.28 8.87 -12.61
C SER A 25 -4.82 8.94 -12.57
N PRO A 26 -5.47 9.70 -13.48
CA PRO A 26 -6.93 9.78 -13.51
C PRO A 26 -7.57 8.46 -13.94
N ASP A 27 -6.88 7.66 -14.76
CA ASP A 27 -7.37 6.38 -15.26
C ASP A 27 -7.21 5.28 -14.20
N TYR A 28 -8.31 4.64 -13.83
CA TYR A 28 -8.31 3.56 -12.83
C TYR A 28 -7.53 2.32 -13.28
N LYS A 29 -7.69 1.89 -14.53
CA LYS A 29 -6.98 0.72 -15.06
C LYS A 29 -5.48 0.98 -15.13
N GLN A 30 -5.09 2.19 -15.54
CA GLN A 30 -3.69 2.60 -15.54
C GLN A 30 -3.11 2.63 -14.12
N ARG A 31 -3.86 3.12 -13.12
CA ARG A 31 -3.45 3.05 -11.71
C ARG A 31 -3.13 1.62 -11.28
N VAL A 32 -4.08 0.69 -11.51
CA VAL A 32 -3.90 -0.72 -11.15
C VAL A 32 -2.69 -1.32 -11.84
N GLN A 33 -2.52 -1.08 -13.14
CA GLN A 33 -1.42 -1.62 -13.91
C GLN A 33 -0.07 -1.06 -13.42
N SER A 34 0.06 0.24 -13.22
CA SER A 34 1.29 0.87 -12.71
C SER A 34 1.65 0.36 -11.32
N ILE A 35 0.67 0.23 -10.42
CA ILE A 35 0.90 -0.31 -9.07
C ILE A 35 1.35 -1.78 -9.14
N LYS A 36 0.72 -2.60 -10.00
CA LYS A 36 1.13 -3.99 -10.23
C LYS A 36 2.59 -4.09 -10.70
N ASP A 37 2.98 -3.24 -11.65
CA ASP A 37 4.35 -3.26 -12.18
C ASP A 37 5.37 -2.74 -11.16
N LEU A 38 5.00 -1.79 -10.29
CA LEU A 38 5.85 -1.35 -9.18
C LEU A 38 6.00 -2.43 -8.11
N VAL A 39 4.93 -3.14 -7.77
CA VAL A 39 4.96 -4.25 -6.81
C VAL A 39 5.90 -5.37 -7.32
N ARG A 40 5.93 -5.63 -8.63
CA ARG A 40 6.85 -6.60 -9.26
C ARG A 40 8.31 -6.16 -9.26
N GLN A 41 8.59 -4.86 -9.15
CA GLN A 41 9.95 -4.31 -9.08
C GLN A 41 10.51 -4.31 -7.66
N LEU A 42 9.68 -4.54 -6.64
CA LEU A 42 10.16 -4.66 -5.27
C LEU A 42 11.13 -5.83 -5.11
N PRO A 43 12.09 -5.74 -4.18
CA PRO A 43 12.88 -6.89 -3.77
C PRO A 43 11.97 -8.07 -3.37
N VAL A 44 12.39 -9.30 -3.69
CA VAL A 44 11.58 -10.51 -3.48
C VAL A 44 11.05 -10.60 -2.04
N CYS A 45 11.88 -10.29 -1.03
CA CYS A 45 11.46 -10.30 0.36
C CYS A 45 10.34 -9.28 0.66
N ASN A 46 10.39 -8.08 0.08
CA ASN A 46 9.37 -7.06 0.23
C ASN A 46 8.07 -7.47 -0.48
N HIS A 47 8.18 -8.00 -1.70
CA HIS A 47 7.06 -8.52 -2.48
C HIS A 47 6.30 -9.63 -1.73
N ASP A 48 7.02 -10.67 -1.27
CA ASP A 48 6.41 -11.83 -0.62
C ASP A 48 5.78 -11.46 0.73
N THR A 49 6.43 -10.55 1.46
CA THR A 49 5.87 -9.96 2.69
C THR A 49 4.61 -9.17 2.40
N MET A 50 4.60 -8.36 1.34
CA MET A 50 3.44 -7.58 0.92
C MET A 50 2.27 -8.50 0.53
N GLN A 51 2.50 -9.51 -0.29
CA GLN A 51 1.47 -10.47 -0.69
C GLN A 51 0.84 -11.14 0.55
N THR A 52 1.66 -11.64 1.46
CA THR A 52 1.18 -12.31 2.68
C THR A 52 0.40 -11.36 3.59
N LEU A 53 0.92 -10.14 3.80
CA LEU A 53 0.28 -9.13 4.63
C LEU A 53 -1.07 -8.72 4.06
N PHE A 54 -1.13 -8.32 2.79
CA PHE A 54 -2.38 -7.86 2.17
C PHE A 54 -3.43 -8.97 2.08
N LYS A 55 -3.01 -10.22 1.88
CA LYS A 55 -3.91 -11.38 1.98
C LYS A 55 -4.54 -11.51 3.37
N HIS A 56 -3.75 -11.30 4.42
CA HIS A 56 -4.26 -11.32 5.79
C HIS A 56 -5.21 -10.14 6.05
N LEU A 57 -4.85 -8.93 5.61
CA LEU A 57 -5.69 -7.75 5.78
C LEU A 57 -7.04 -7.88 5.09
N ARG A 58 -7.11 -8.53 3.92
CA ARG A 58 -8.39 -8.86 3.28
C ARG A 58 -9.28 -9.73 4.16
N LYS A 59 -8.73 -10.75 4.81
CA LYS A 59 -9.49 -11.56 5.79
C LYS A 59 -9.99 -10.73 6.96
N VAL A 60 -9.20 -9.77 7.44
CA VAL A 60 -9.65 -8.85 8.50
C VAL A 60 -10.85 -8.03 8.03
N ILE A 61 -10.81 -7.50 6.82
CA ILE A 61 -11.91 -6.72 6.22
C ILE A 61 -13.16 -7.57 5.99
N GLU A 62 -13.01 -8.85 5.62
CA GLU A 62 -14.12 -9.80 5.46
C GLU A 62 -14.90 -10.02 6.77
N HIS A 63 -14.24 -9.88 7.92
CA HIS A 63 -14.88 -9.93 9.25
C HIS A 63 -15.33 -8.54 9.75
N GLY A 64 -15.51 -7.60 8.83
CA GLY A 64 -15.84 -6.19 9.11
C GLY A 64 -17.12 -5.98 9.92
N GLU A 65 -18.09 -6.90 9.85
CA GLU A 65 -19.32 -6.81 10.66
C GLU A 65 -19.04 -6.96 12.17
N GLU A 66 -18.05 -7.77 12.54
CA GLU A 66 -17.68 -8.02 13.94
C GLU A 66 -16.60 -7.05 14.44
N ASN A 67 -15.53 -6.90 13.66
CA ASN A 67 -14.36 -6.12 14.07
C ASN A 67 -14.42 -4.64 13.66
N ARG A 68 -15.45 -4.26 12.87
CA ARG A 68 -15.69 -2.89 12.36
C ARG A 68 -14.58 -2.34 11.46
N MET A 69 -13.71 -3.20 10.94
CA MET A 69 -12.64 -2.81 10.03
C MET A 69 -13.14 -2.83 8.59
N THR A 70 -13.09 -1.67 7.94
CA THR A 70 -13.35 -1.53 6.49
C THR A 70 -12.02 -1.39 5.75
N THR A 71 -12.06 -1.49 4.43
CA THR A 71 -10.88 -1.22 3.59
C THR A 71 -10.27 0.15 3.91
N GLN A 72 -11.11 1.17 4.09
CA GLN A 72 -10.67 2.53 4.43
C GLN A 72 -10.02 2.59 5.81
N SER A 73 -10.62 1.97 6.84
CA SER A 73 -10.04 2.03 8.19
C SER A 73 -8.72 1.27 8.28
N VAL A 74 -8.59 0.14 7.57
CA VAL A 74 -7.32 -0.58 7.43
C VAL A 74 -6.29 0.28 6.68
N ALA A 75 -6.67 0.91 5.58
CA ALA A 75 -5.78 1.76 4.80
C ALA A 75 -5.25 2.95 5.59
N ILE A 76 -6.07 3.59 6.44
CA ILE A 76 -5.64 4.69 7.33
C ILE A 76 -4.56 4.23 8.31
N VAL A 77 -4.65 3.00 8.83
CA VAL A 77 -3.68 2.46 9.80
C VAL A 77 -2.39 2.03 9.10
N TYR A 78 -2.52 1.35 7.95
CA TYR A 78 -1.39 0.73 7.25
C TYR A 78 -0.69 1.65 6.25
N GLY A 79 -1.36 2.69 5.72
CA GLY A 79 -0.77 3.69 4.81
C GLY A 79 0.54 4.28 5.34
N PRO A 80 0.52 5.04 6.45
CA PRO A 80 1.73 5.63 7.04
C PRO A 80 2.68 4.58 7.65
N THR A 81 2.17 3.38 7.96
CA THR A 81 2.99 2.31 8.56
C THR A 81 3.87 1.63 7.51
N LEU A 82 3.33 1.40 6.31
CA LEU A 82 4.02 0.68 5.23
C LEU A 82 4.72 1.61 4.24
N LEU A 83 4.23 2.84 4.09
CA LEU A 83 4.81 3.88 3.24
C LEU A 83 5.29 5.02 4.14
N ARG A 84 6.61 5.16 4.26
CA ARG A 84 7.23 6.27 4.99
C ARG A 84 8.05 7.09 4.01
N PRO A 85 7.88 8.42 3.94
CA PRO A 85 8.78 9.25 3.15
C PRO A 85 10.16 9.26 3.80
N GLU A 86 11.23 9.33 3.00
CA GLU A 86 12.60 9.41 3.49
C GLU A 86 12.88 10.77 4.15
N GLN A 87 12.26 11.83 3.63
CA GLN A 87 12.34 13.19 4.17
C GLN A 87 10.95 13.73 4.48
N GLU A 88 10.80 14.39 5.63
CA GLU A 88 9.59 15.15 5.95
C GLU A 88 9.48 16.34 4.99
N THR A 89 8.46 16.31 4.13
CA THR A 89 8.16 17.42 3.21
C THR A 89 7.08 18.31 3.82
N TRP A 90 7.01 19.58 3.40
CA TRP A 90 5.99 20.52 3.87
C TRP A 90 4.53 20.09 3.61
N ASN A 91 4.29 19.08 2.75
CA ASN A 91 2.97 18.59 2.35
C ASN A 91 2.61 17.22 2.94
N ILE A 92 2.94 16.99 4.22
CA ILE A 92 2.71 15.71 4.92
C ILE A 92 1.26 15.22 4.79
N ALA A 93 0.27 16.12 4.94
CA ALA A 93 -1.15 15.76 4.85
C ALA A 93 -1.55 15.18 3.49
N VAL A 94 -1.00 15.73 2.40
CA VAL A 94 -1.29 15.26 1.04
C VAL A 94 -0.64 13.89 0.80
N HIS A 95 0.58 13.68 1.31
CA HIS A 95 1.24 12.39 1.23
C HIS A 95 0.48 11.29 1.98
N MET A 96 -0.06 11.58 3.17
CA MET A 96 -0.87 10.62 3.92
C MET A 96 -2.11 10.16 3.12
N VAL A 97 -2.79 11.07 2.42
CA VAL A 97 -3.96 10.71 1.59
C VAL A 97 -3.56 9.73 0.49
N TYR A 98 -2.46 9.99 -0.21
CA TYR A 98 -1.98 9.09 -1.27
C TYR A 98 -1.52 7.74 -0.72
N GLN A 99 -0.84 7.69 0.42
CA GLN A 99 -0.43 6.43 1.06
C GLN A 99 -1.66 5.56 1.38
N ASN A 100 -2.71 6.17 1.92
CA ASN A 100 -3.96 5.46 2.22
C ASN A 100 -4.61 4.94 0.93
N GLN A 101 -4.68 5.77 -0.12
CA GLN A 101 -5.24 5.37 -1.42
C GLN A 101 -4.45 4.23 -2.09
N ILE A 102 -3.12 4.22 -1.96
CA ILE A 102 -2.28 3.13 -2.47
C ILE A 102 -2.62 1.82 -1.74
N VAL A 103 -2.70 1.84 -0.41
CA VAL A 103 -3.05 0.65 0.38
C VAL A 103 -4.47 0.18 0.05
N GLU A 104 -5.43 1.09 -0.04
CA GLU A 104 -6.82 0.78 -0.42
C GLU A 104 -6.89 0.13 -1.81
N LEU A 105 -6.21 0.68 -2.80
CA LEU A 105 -6.19 0.12 -4.16
C LEU A 105 -5.59 -1.28 -4.17
N ILE A 106 -4.49 -1.53 -3.45
CA ILE A 106 -3.87 -2.86 -3.39
C ILE A 106 -4.78 -3.87 -2.70
N LEU A 107 -5.55 -3.47 -1.68
CA LEU A 107 -6.52 -4.33 -1.01
C LEU A 107 -7.68 -4.70 -1.93
N LEU A 108 -8.23 -3.73 -2.66
CA LEU A 108 -9.35 -3.93 -3.60
C LEU A 108 -8.92 -4.77 -4.81
N GLU A 109 -7.71 -4.53 -5.32
CA GLU A 109 -7.20 -5.12 -6.56
C GLU A 109 -6.19 -6.23 -6.30
N TYR A 110 -6.24 -6.85 -5.12
CA TYR A 110 -5.28 -7.85 -4.67
C TYR A 110 -5.11 -8.99 -5.69
N GLU A 111 -6.21 -9.54 -6.22
CA GLU A 111 -6.15 -10.62 -7.21
C GLU A 111 -5.55 -10.14 -8.53
N ASN A 112 -5.81 -8.89 -8.93
CA ASN A 112 -5.23 -8.34 -10.16
C ASN A 112 -3.73 -8.05 -10.00
N ILE A 113 -3.27 -7.67 -8.81
CA ILE A 113 -1.88 -7.34 -8.52
C ILE A 113 -1.04 -8.59 -8.25
N PHE A 114 -1.53 -9.50 -7.41
CA PHE A 114 -0.80 -10.68 -6.93
C PHE A 114 -1.30 -12.02 -7.49
N GLY A 115 -2.41 -12.03 -8.22
CA GLY A 115 -2.91 -13.22 -8.90
C GLY A 115 -1.97 -13.68 -10.01
N ARG A 116 -2.00 -14.99 -10.28
CA ARG A 116 -1.22 -15.64 -11.34
C ARG A 116 -1.77 -15.33 -12.72
#